data_AF-A0A524FM28-F1
#
_entry.id   AF-A0A524FM28-F1
#
_cell.length_a   1.000
_cell.length_b   1.000
_cell.length_c   1.000
_cell.angle_alpha   90.00
_cell.angle_beta   90.00
_cell.angle_gamma   90.00
#
_symmetry.space_group_name_H-M   'P 1'
#
loop_
_entity.id
_entity.type
_entity.pdbx_description
1 polymer ?
#
loop_
_entity_poly.entity_id
_entity_poly.type
_entity_poly.pdbx_seq_one_letter_code
_entity_poly.pdbx_strand_id
1 'polypeptide(L)'
;MRDKPHVNIGLIAGFIVTAFALAAGLTYIYPDLIPPATELLFPGMSALRDPFVHAARALTNGLVYGLLTGVAVSIIMKGKKILQN
;
A
#
# COMPACT_ATOMS: atom_id res chain seq x y z
N MET A 1 35.56 -2.00 12.17
CA MET A 1 34.38 -1.15 12.43
C MET A 1 33.18 -1.91 11.88
N ARG A 2 32.21 -2.32 12.71
CA ARG A 2 31.03 -3.06 12.24
C ARG A 2 30.08 -2.03 11.63
N ASP A 3 29.95 -2.03 10.31
CA ASP A 3 29.06 -1.10 9.62
C ASP A 3 27.65 -1.24 10.20
N LYS A 4 27.14 -0.15 10.76
CA LYS A 4 25.80 -0.13 11.32
C LYS A 4 24.86 -0.45 10.17
N PRO A 5 23.96 -1.42 10.30
CA PRO A 5 23.07 -1.76 9.22
C PRO A 5 22.12 -0.59 8.95
N HIS A 6 22.43 0.24 7.96
CA HIS A 6 21.60 1.39 7.59
C HIS A 6 20.26 0.88 7.05
N VAL A 7 19.16 1.32 7.66
CA VAL A 7 17.83 1.07 7.10
C VAL A 7 17.72 1.99 5.90
N ASN A 8 17.60 1.44 4.69
CA ASN A 8 17.44 2.24 3.49
C ASN A 8 16.00 2.78 3.44
N ILE A 9 15.79 3.91 4.13
CA ILE A 9 14.50 4.59 4.24
C ILE A 9 13.99 4.99 2.85
N GLY A 10 14.89 5.40 1.94
CA GLY A 10 14.56 5.72 0.56
C GLY A 10 13.96 4.54 -0.19
N LEU A 11 14.49 3.32 0.03
CA LEU A 11 13.92 2.10 -0.55
C LEU A 11 12.51 1.82 -0.02
N ILE A 12 12.29 1.92 1.29
CA ILE A 12 10.97 1.71 1.91
C ILE A 12 9.96 2.72 1.38
N ALA A 13 10.34 4.00 1.33
CA ALA A 13 9.49 5.06 0.77
C ALA A 13 9.17 4.81 -0.71
N GLY A 14 10.16 4.37 -1.51
CA GLY A 14 9.95 4.00 -2.91
C GLY A 14 8.95 2.86 -3.09
N PHE A 15 9.01 1.83 -2.25
CA PHE A 15 8.04 0.73 -2.26
C PHE A 15 6.63 1.20 -1.86
N ILE A 16 6.50 2.08 -0.86
CA ILE A 16 5.21 2.66 -0.46
C ILE A 16 4.58 3.43 -1.63
N VAL A 17 5.33 4.32 -2.27
CA VAL A 17 4.84 5.14 -3.39
C VAL A 17 4.46 4.28 -4.59
N THR A 18 5.29 3.30 -4.94
CA THR A 18 5.02 2.40 -6.07
C THR A 18 3.79 1.54 -5.80
N ALA A 19 3.67 0.95 -4.60
CA ALA A 19 2.51 0.16 -4.21
C ALA A 19 1.24 1.00 -4.13
N PHE A 20 1.34 2.24 -3.64
CA PHE A 20 0.22 3.19 -3.65
C PHE A 20 -0.27 3.44 -5.08
N ALA A 21 0.62 3.83 -5.99
CA ALA A 21 0.25 4.15 -7.36
C ALA A 21 -0.33 2.94 -8.09
N LEU A 22 0.26 1.76 -7.91
CA LEU A 22 -0.21 0.51 -8.51
C LEU A 22 -1.60 0.13 -7.98
N ALA A 23 -1.80 0.12 -6.65
CA ALA A 23 -3.07 -0.26 -6.06
C ALA A 23 -4.19 0.75 -6.36
N ALA A 24 -3.88 2.05 -6.33
CA ALA A 24 -4.83 3.09 -6.73
C ALA A 24 -5.21 2.97 -8.21
N GLY A 25 -4.22 2.80 -9.10
CA GLY A 25 -4.45 2.63 -10.53
C GLY A 25 -5.26 1.39 -10.86
N LEU A 26 -4.89 0.23 -10.29
CA LEU A 26 -5.64 -1.01 -10.50
C LEU A 26 -7.07 -0.93 -9.94
N THR A 27 -7.28 -0.27 -8.80
CA THR A 27 -8.62 -0.08 -8.24
C THR A 27 -9.46 0.85 -9.11
N TYR A 28 -8.84 1.87 -9.71
CA TYR A 28 -9.52 2.80 -10.60
C TYR A 28 -9.95 2.13 -11.91
N ILE A 29 -9.09 1.27 -12.49
CA ILE A 29 -9.35 0.58 -13.77
C ILE A 29 -10.25 -0.64 -13.58
N TYR A 30 -10.05 -1.39 -12.49
CA TYR A 30 -10.76 -2.64 -12.19
C TYR A 30 -11.41 -2.57 -10.80
N PRO A 31 -12.45 -1.74 -10.63
CA PRO A 31 -13.10 -1.55 -9.34
C PRO A 31 -13.66 -2.84 -8.74
N ASP A 32 -14.04 -3.82 -9.56
CA ASP A 32 -14.66 -5.06 -9.05
C ASP A 32 -13.66 -6.15 -8.67
N LEU A 33 -12.41 -6.04 -9.13
CA LEU A 33 -11.37 -7.05 -8.88
C LEU A 33 -10.61 -6.83 -7.57
N ILE A 34 -10.56 -5.58 -7.11
CA ILE A 34 -9.86 -5.23 -5.87
C ILE A 34 -10.90 -4.96 -4.79
N PRO A 35 -10.91 -5.74 -3.70
CA PRO A 35 -11.76 -5.49 -2.56
C PRO A 35 -11.67 -4.02 -2.13
N PRO A 36 -12.79 -3.32 -1.97
CA PRO A 36 -12.76 -1.94 -1.53
C PRO A 36 -12.30 -1.90 -0.08
N ALA A 37 -11.12 -1.35 0.20
CA ALA A 37 -10.77 -0.94 1.56
C ALA A 37 -11.74 0.13 2.07
N THR A 38 -12.44 0.85 1.17
CA THR A 38 -13.55 1.73 1.54
C THR A 38 -14.77 1.00 2.09
N GLU A 39 -14.97 -0.31 1.87
CA GLU A 39 -16.04 -1.05 2.57
C GLU A 39 -15.80 -1.10 4.08
N LEU A 40 -14.54 -0.94 4.53
CA LEU A 40 -14.23 -0.79 5.96
C LEU A 40 -14.74 0.54 6.54
N LEU A 41 -14.93 1.56 5.70
CA LEU A 41 -15.34 2.92 6.10
C LEU A 41 -16.81 3.22 5.74
N PHE A 42 -17.31 2.64 4.65
CA PHE A 42 -18.64 2.89 4.09
C PHE A 42 -19.25 1.58 3.55
N PRO A 43 -19.67 0.67 4.43
CA PRO A 43 -20.28 -0.59 4.02
C PRO A 43 -21.59 -0.32 3.24
N GLY A 44 -21.74 -0.97 2.08
CA GLY A 44 -22.97 -0.93 1.29
C GLY A 44 -23.13 0.21 0.27
N MET A 45 -22.15 1.13 0.15
CA MET A 45 -22.15 2.13 -0.92
C MET A 45 -21.51 1.59 -2.20
N SER A 46 -22.25 1.62 -3.31
CA SER A 46 -21.76 1.18 -4.62
C SER A 46 -20.87 2.23 -5.27
N ALA A 47 -19.56 2.00 -5.24
CA ALA A 47 -18.55 2.88 -5.83
C ALA A 47 -18.66 3.04 -7.37
N LEU A 48 -19.38 2.14 -8.05
CA LEU A 48 -19.59 2.19 -9.51
C LEU A 48 -20.56 3.29 -9.96
N ARG A 49 -21.39 3.81 -9.06
CA ARG A 49 -22.45 4.77 -9.40
C ARG A 49 -22.09 6.22 -9.13
N ASP A 50 -21.05 6.48 -8.34
CA ASP A 50 -20.67 7.83 -7.94
C ASP A 50 -19.16 8.07 -8.20
N PRO A 51 -18.82 9.04 -9.07
CA PRO A 51 -17.42 9.32 -9.41
C PRO A 51 -16.58 9.78 -8.21
N PHE A 52 -17.17 10.41 -7.20
CA PHE A 52 -16.46 10.80 -5.98
C PHE A 52 -16.14 9.58 -5.12
N VAL A 53 -17.08 8.64 -5.00
CA VAL A 53 -16.87 7.39 -4.26
C VAL A 53 -15.86 6.50 -4.98
N HIS A 54 -15.87 6.49 -6.32
CA HIS A 54 -14.87 5.78 -7.14
C HIS A 54 -13.45 6.30 -6.92
N ALA A 55 -13.27 7.62 -6.96
CA ALA A 55 -11.97 8.25 -6.69
C ALA A 55 -11.50 8.02 -5.24
N ALA A 56 -12.42 8.17 -4.27
CA ALA A 56 -12.13 7.91 -2.87
C ALA A 56 -11.71 6.45 -2.62
N ARG A 57 -12.34 5.49 -3.31
CA ARG A 57 -11.97 4.07 -3.29
C ARG A 57 -10.56 3.84 -3.81
N ALA A 58 -10.22 4.41 -4.96
CA ALA A 58 -8.88 4.29 -5.54
C ALA A 58 -7.81 4.84 -4.59
N LEU A 59 -8.01 6.03 -4.03
CA LEU A 59 -7.07 6.65 -3.09
C LEU A 59 -6.93 5.87 -1.78
N THR A 60 -8.05 5.39 -1.23
CA THR A 60 -8.06 4.63 0.03
C THR A 60 -7.39 3.27 -0.13
N ASN A 61 -7.65 2.56 -1.24
CA ASN A 61 -6.96 1.32 -1.57
C ASN A 61 -5.46 1.57 -1.77
N GLY A 62 -5.09 2.60 -2.53
CA GLY A 62 -3.70 3.03 -2.67
C GLY A 62 -3.01 3.19 -1.32
N LEU A 63 -3.64 3.92 -0.40
CA LEU A 63 -3.12 4.15 0.95
C LEU A 63 -2.97 2.87 1.76
N VAL A 64 -4.02 2.06 1.85
CA VAL A 64 -4.03 0.83 2.66
C VAL A 64 -2.99 -0.16 2.15
N TYR A 65 -3.01 -0.48 0.85
CA TYR A 65 -2.07 -1.42 0.28
C TYR A 65 -0.64 -0.87 0.26
N GLY A 66 -0.45 0.43 -0.03
CA GLY A 66 0.86 1.08 0.01
C GLY A 66 1.51 1.03 1.39
N LEU A 67 0.75 1.32 2.46
CA LEU A 67 1.24 1.24 3.83
C LEU A 67 1.54 -0.19 4.25
N LEU A 68 0.66 -1.15 3.92
CA LEU A 68 0.90 -2.57 4.20
C LEU A 68 2.18 -3.08 3.53
N THR A 69 2.41 -2.72 2.26
CA THR A 69 3.66 -3.04 1.56
C THR A 69 4.86 -2.41 2.25
N GLY A 70 4.78 -1.14 2.64
CA GLY A 70 5.86 -0.47 3.37
C GLY A 70 6.22 -1.15 4.70
N VAL A 71 5.21 -1.55 5.47
CA VAL A 71 5.39 -2.30 6.73
C VAL A 71 6.02 -3.66 6.45
N ALA A 72 5.53 -4.42 5.47
CA ALA A 72 6.08 -5.71 5.09
C ALA A 72 7.55 -5.63 4.68
N VAL A 73 7.91 -4.66 3.82
CA VAL A 73 9.29 -4.41 3.39
C VAL A 73 10.18 -4.05 4.59
N SER A 74 9.69 -3.21 5.50
CA SER A 74 10.42 -2.86 6.73
C SER A 74 10.70 -4.08 7.62
N ILE A 75 9.71 -4.96 7.80
CA ILE A 75 9.87 -6.21 8.56
C ILE A 75 10.89 -7.12 7.89
N ILE A 76 10.79 -7.34 6.57
CA ILE A 76 11.71 -8.20 5.81
C ILE A 76 13.14 -7.65 5.88
N MET A 77 13.33 -6.35 5.70
CA MET A 77 14.65 -5.71 5.77
C MET A 77 15.26 -5.79 7.17
N LYS A 78 14.45 -5.67 8.24
CA LYS A 78 14.93 -5.87 9.61
C LYS A 78 15.22 -7.35 9.90
N GLY A 79 14.38 -8.27 9.46
CA GLY A 79 14.57 -9.72 9.63
C GLY A 79 15.84 -10.23 8.94
N LYS A 80 16.13 -9.76 7.72
CA LYS A 80 17.36 -10.07 7.00
C LYS A 80 18.61 -9.63 7.77
N LYS A 81 18.56 -8.47 8.45
CA LYS A 81 19.67 -7.97 9.27
C LYS A 81 19.92 -8.83 10.52
N ILE A 82 18.88 -9.42 11.10
CA ILE A 82 19.02 -10.30 12.28
C ILE A 82 19.63 -11.65 11.87
N LEU A 83 19.25 -12.20 10.73
CA LEU A 83 19.78 -13.49 10.23
C LEU A 83 21.25 -13.42 9.76
N GLN A 84 21.73 -12.23 9.41
CA GLN A 84 23.10 -12.01 8.90
C GLN A 84 24.12 -11.65 10.01
N ASN A 85 23.69 -11.59 11.27
CA ASN A 85 24.46 -11.07 12.40
C ASN A 85 24.87 -12.14 13.39
#